data_AF-A0A0D2WPK7-F1
#
_entry.id   AF-A0A0D2WPK7-F1
#
_cell.length_a   1.000
_cell.length_b   1.000
_cell.length_c   1.000
_cell.angle_alpha   90.00
_cell.angle_beta   90.00
_cell.angle_gamma   90.00
#
_symmetry.space_group_name_H-M   'P 1'
#
loop_
_entity.id
_entity.type
_entity.pdbx_description
1 polymer ?
#
loop_
_entity_poly.entity_id
_entity_poly.type
_entity_poly.pdbx_seq_one_letter_code
_entity_poly.pdbx_strand_id
1 'polypeptide(L)'
;MYTSGARKPLVRIMFDKFDTDKSGFLDSAELKSLCYDLGHPLSPVELDLALKMLDENGDGKISYNEFAQWWQQQDRFNKLTYDEEEIRSVTAAVKYFQHFDKDKSGTIDANEFKALYKDLLKNGFRIGTVEQALSTLDSNGDGHVSLREYVDWLVAVGSIVLKEKPAE
;
A
#
# COMPACT_ATOMS: atom_id res chain seq x y z
N MET A 1 22.27 33.33 20.84
CA MET A 1 22.91 32.27 20.04
C MET A 1 21.79 31.49 19.36
N TYR A 2 21.61 31.67 18.05
CA TYR A 2 20.65 30.86 17.29
C TYR A 2 21.35 29.55 16.96
N THR A 3 20.83 28.43 17.47
CA THR A 3 21.27 27.11 17.03
C THR A 3 20.98 26.98 15.54
N SER A 4 22.01 26.62 14.78
CA SER A 4 21.95 26.34 13.35
C SER A 4 20.92 25.25 13.08
N GLY A 5 19.69 25.65 12.76
CA GLY A 5 18.63 24.72 12.42
C GLY A 5 18.99 24.01 11.12
N ALA A 6 19.30 22.72 11.20
CA ALA A 6 19.44 21.88 10.02
C ALA A 6 18.17 22.04 9.16
N ARG A 7 18.33 22.30 7.86
CA ARG A 7 17.19 22.33 6.93
C ARG A 7 16.51 20.97 6.96
N LYS A 8 15.27 20.91 7.44
CA LYS A 8 14.43 19.72 7.31
C LYS A 8 14.02 19.56 5.85
N PRO A 9 14.05 18.34 5.29
CA PRO A 9 13.52 18.10 3.95
C PRO A 9 12.00 18.33 3.93
N LEU A 10 11.45 18.74 2.78
CA LEU A 10 10.01 19.06 2.64
C LEU A 10 9.10 17.90 3.07
N VAL A 11 9.48 16.66 2.75
CA VAL A 11 8.75 15.46 3.17
C VAL A 11 8.59 15.38 4.70
N ARG A 12 9.63 15.74 5.46
CA ARG A 12 9.57 15.75 6.93
C ARG A 12 8.69 16.88 7.45
N ILE A 13 8.75 18.04 6.80
CA ILE A 13 7.90 19.19 7.17
C ILE A 13 6.42 18.84 6.94
N MET A 14 6.09 18.15 5.84
CA MET A 14 4.72 17.74 5.56
C MET A 14 4.25 16.67 6.52
N PHE A 15 5.06 15.64 6.79
CA PHE A 15 4.73 14.63 7.80
C PHE A 15 4.47 15.26 9.17
N ASP A 16 5.41 16.06 9.68
CA ASP A 16 5.30 16.73 10.98
C ASP A 16 4.10 17.72 11.05
N LYS A 17 3.59 18.22 9.90
CA LYS A 17 2.41 19.11 9.84
C LYS A 17 1.12 18.33 10.09
N PHE A 18 1.02 17.11 9.57
CA PHE A 18 -0.21 16.31 9.60
C PHE A 18 -0.24 15.28 10.72
N ASP A 19 0.91 14.89 11.29
CA ASP A 19 1.02 14.17 12.56
C ASP A 19 0.66 15.13 13.72
N THR A 20 -0.64 15.36 13.88
CA THR A 20 -1.22 16.37 14.79
C THR A 20 -1.13 15.93 16.25
N ASP A 21 -1.25 14.63 16.50
CA ASP A 21 -1.12 14.05 17.83
C ASP A 21 0.34 13.81 18.24
N LYS A 22 1.28 13.96 17.29
CA LYS A 22 2.73 13.74 17.45
C LYS A 22 3.05 12.30 17.85
N SER A 23 2.26 11.34 17.41
CA SER A 23 2.50 9.93 17.61
C SER A 23 3.73 9.44 16.85
N GLY A 24 4.17 10.19 15.82
CA GLY A 24 5.22 9.76 14.90
C GLY A 24 4.70 8.87 13.77
N PHE A 25 3.38 8.73 13.64
CA PHE A 25 2.67 7.98 12.62
C PHE A 25 1.52 8.85 12.07
N LEU A 26 1.04 8.56 10.86
CA LEU A 26 -0.20 9.13 10.36
C LEU A 26 -1.31 8.11 10.48
N ASP A 27 -2.40 8.50 11.13
CA ASP A 27 -3.62 7.71 11.15
C ASP A 27 -4.56 8.02 9.97
N SER A 28 -5.73 7.37 9.95
CA SER A 28 -6.75 7.56 8.92
C SER A 28 -7.24 9.01 8.81
N ALA A 29 -7.44 9.69 9.93
CA ALA A 29 -7.94 11.06 9.95
C ALA A 29 -6.87 12.06 9.48
N GLU A 30 -5.62 11.81 9.84
CA GLU A 30 -4.47 12.62 9.45
C GLU A 30 -4.14 12.45 7.97
N LEU A 31 -4.12 11.21 7.46
CA LEU A 31 -3.96 10.95 6.03
C LEU A 31 -5.09 11.58 5.21
N LYS A 32 -6.34 11.49 5.69
CA LYS A 32 -7.49 12.13 5.03
C LYS A 32 -7.32 13.63 4.93
N SER A 33 -6.90 14.26 6.03
CA SER A 33 -6.67 15.71 6.10
C SER A 33 -5.53 16.13 5.16
N LEU A 34 -4.46 15.33 5.10
CA LEU A 34 -3.35 15.53 4.19
C LEU A 34 -3.80 15.49 2.72
N CYS A 35 -4.56 14.47 2.33
CA CYS A 35 -5.03 14.32 0.97
C CYS A 35 -5.99 15.46 0.57
N TYR A 36 -6.86 15.89 1.49
CA TYR A 36 -7.74 17.04 1.30
C TYR A 36 -6.98 18.35 1.08
N ASP A 37 -6.01 18.67 1.95
CA ASP A 37 -5.18 19.88 1.89
C ASP A 37 -4.36 19.96 0.59
N LEU A 38 -4.03 18.82 0.00
CA LEU A 38 -3.26 18.71 -1.24
C LEU A 38 -4.15 18.67 -2.49
N GLY A 39 -5.47 18.81 -2.35
CA GLY A 39 -6.41 18.86 -3.47
C GLY A 39 -6.87 17.50 -3.99
N HIS A 40 -6.59 16.42 -3.27
CA HIS A 40 -6.95 15.05 -3.63
C HIS A 40 -7.85 14.41 -2.56
N PRO A 41 -9.10 14.89 -2.37
CA PRO A 41 -9.99 14.34 -1.36
C PRO A 41 -10.32 12.87 -1.67
N LEU A 42 -10.14 12.00 -0.69
CA LEU A 42 -10.47 10.58 -0.78
C LEU A 42 -11.84 10.30 -0.17
N SER A 43 -12.65 9.47 -0.84
CA SER A 43 -13.84 8.87 -0.26
C SER A 43 -13.48 7.90 0.88
N PRO A 44 -14.42 7.49 1.74
CA PRO A 44 -14.14 6.55 2.83
C PRO A 44 -13.55 5.22 2.35
N VAL A 45 -13.96 4.74 1.17
CA VAL A 45 -13.44 3.49 0.58
C VAL A 45 -12.03 3.69 0.04
N GLU A 46 -11.77 4.78 -0.68
CA GLU A 46 -10.42 5.09 -1.17
C GLU A 46 -9.45 5.33 -0.02
N LEU A 47 -9.88 5.95 1.08
CA LEU A 47 -9.05 6.16 2.26
C LEU A 47 -8.66 4.85 2.95
N ASP A 48 -9.60 3.91 3.11
CA ASP A 48 -9.32 2.59 3.65
C ASP A 48 -8.34 1.81 2.78
N LEU A 49 -8.51 1.87 1.46
CA LEU A 49 -7.57 1.27 0.52
C LEU A 49 -6.20 1.95 0.56
N ALA A 50 -6.16 3.29 0.61
CA ALA A 50 -4.92 4.04 0.69
C ALA A 50 -4.12 3.67 1.94
N LEU A 51 -4.77 3.58 3.10
CA LEU A 51 -4.09 3.17 4.34
C LEU A 51 -3.44 1.80 4.17
N LYS A 52 -4.20 0.80 3.71
CA LYS A 52 -3.68 -0.57 3.53
C LYS A 52 -2.59 -0.68 2.46
N MET A 53 -2.57 0.22 1.49
CA MET A 53 -1.55 0.25 0.43
C MET A 53 -0.29 1.01 0.86
N LEU A 54 -0.38 1.93 1.82
CA LEU A 54 0.75 2.69 2.36
C LEU A 54 1.38 2.03 3.59
N ASP A 55 0.59 1.32 4.39
CA ASP A 55 1.01 0.55 5.55
C ASP A 55 1.65 -0.77 5.07
N GLU A 56 2.97 -0.73 4.83
CA GLU A 56 3.74 -1.86 4.30
C GLU A 56 4.02 -2.89 5.40
N ASN A 57 4.19 -2.43 6.65
CA ASN A 57 4.50 -3.30 7.78
C ASN A 57 3.25 -3.89 8.47
N GLY A 58 2.04 -3.44 8.11
CA GLY A 58 0.77 -3.94 8.62
C GLY A 58 0.43 -3.49 10.05
N ASP A 59 1.08 -2.43 10.57
CA ASP A 59 0.86 -1.97 11.95
C ASP A 59 -0.42 -1.14 12.15
N GLY A 60 -1.14 -0.88 11.05
CA GLY A 60 -2.39 -0.14 11.00
C GLY A 60 -2.21 1.38 10.96
N LYS A 61 -0.97 1.86 10.84
CA LYS A 61 -0.62 3.28 10.76
C LYS A 61 0.45 3.50 9.69
N ILE A 62 0.65 4.75 9.29
CA ILE A 62 1.69 5.08 8.31
C ILE A 62 2.87 5.70 9.04
N SER A 63 3.97 4.97 9.11
CA SER A 63 5.24 5.47 9.62
C SER A 63 5.82 6.56 8.70
N TYR A 64 6.77 7.33 9.23
CA TYR A 64 7.50 8.32 8.43
C TYR A 64 8.19 7.69 7.21
N ASN A 65 8.70 6.46 7.33
CA ASN A 65 9.42 5.81 6.23
C ASN A 65 8.48 5.45 5.09
N GLU A 66 7.34 4.84 5.40
CA GLU A 66 6.29 4.51 4.41
C GLU A 66 5.76 5.77 3.73
N PHE A 67 5.45 6.80 4.52
CA PHE A 67 5.07 8.10 4.00
C PHE A 67 6.12 8.68 3.07
N ALA A 68 7.40 8.64 3.46
CA ALA A 68 8.47 9.23 2.68
C ALA A 68 8.73 8.47 1.37
N GLN A 69 8.56 7.14 1.37
CA GLN A 69 8.61 6.34 0.16
C GLN A 69 7.46 6.66 -0.79
N TRP A 70 6.24 6.79 -0.26
CA TRP A 70 5.08 7.23 -1.05
C TRP A 70 5.25 8.65 -1.61
N TRP A 71 5.73 9.59 -0.78
CA TRP A 71 5.88 11.00 -1.14
C TRP A 71 6.84 11.26 -2.31
N GLN A 72 7.87 10.42 -2.46
CA GLN A 72 8.87 10.55 -3.52
C GLN A 72 8.37 10.09 -4.88
N GLN A 73 7.21 9.44 -4.96
CA GLN A 73 6.65 8.96 -6.23
C GLN A 73 6.01 10.13 -6.99
N GLN A 74 6.30 10.23 -8.30
CA GLN A 74 5.73 11.29 -9.16
C GLN A 74 4.21 11.18 -9.23
N ASP A 75 3.68 9.96 -9.35
CA ASP A 75 2.25 9.65 -9.47
C ASP A 75 1.58 9.27 -8.14
N ARG A 76 2.10 9.78 -7.01
CA ARG A 76 1.70 9.34 -5.66
C ARG A 76 0.20 9.39 -5.39
N PHE A 77 -0.54 10.35 -5.96
CA PHE A 77 -1.99 10.45 -5.81
C PHE A 77 -2.78 9.63 -6.83
N ASN A 78 -2.24 9.42 -8.04
CA ASN A 78 -2.87 8.52 -9.01
C ASN A 78 -2.98 7.11 -8.43
N LYS A 79 -1.98 6.68 -7.65
CA LYS A 79 -2.00 5.40 -6.92
C LYS A 79 -2.99 5.31 -5.76
N LEU A 80 -3.66 6.41 -5.40
CA LEU A 80 -4.66 6.44 -4.32
C LEU A 80 -6.07 6.76 -4.80
N THR A 81 -6.23 7.13 -6.06
CA THR A 81 -7.53 7.43 -6.67
C THR A 81 -7.90 6.32 -7.63
N TYR A 82 -9.08 5.76 -7.44
CA TYR A 82 -9.53 4.60 -8.20
C TYR A 82 -10.92 4.90 -8.77
N ASP A 83 -11.18 4.54 -10.02
CA ASP A 83 -12.54 4.54 -10.55
C ASP A 83 -13.38 3.39 -9.95
N GLU A 84 -14.68 3.37 -10.22
CA GLU A 84 -15.55 2.34 -9.64
C GLU A 84 -15.17 0.90 -10.00
N GLU A 85 -14.59 0.67 -11.18
CA GLU A 85 -14.18 -0.66 -11.64
C GLU A 85 -12.88 -1.10 -10.97
N GLU A 86 -11.94 -0.16 -10.83
CA GLU A 86 -10.70 -0.36 -10.10
C GLU A 86 -10.98 -0.62 -8.62
N ILE A 87 -11.87 0.17 -7.99
CA ILE A 87 -12.30 -0.05 -6.60
C ILE A 87 -12.88 -1.46 -6.44
N ARG A 88 -13.73 -1.92 -7.35
CA ARG A 88 -14.29 -3.28 -7.29
C ARG A 88 -13.19 -4.34 -7.37
N SER A 89 -12.26 -4.18 -8.29
CA SER A 89 -11.16 -5.14 -8.52
C SER A 89 -10.19 -5.19 -7.34
N VAL A 90 -9.75 -4.03 -6.86
CA VAL A 90 -8.87 -3.92 -5.69
C VAL A 90 -9.58 -4.42 -4.44
N THR A 91 -10.86 -4.08 -4.23
CA THR A 91 -11.62 -4.59 -3.08
C THR A 91 -11.74 -6.12 -3.10
N ALA A 92 -11.88 -6.74 -4.28
CA ALA A 92 -11.89 -8.19 -4.41
C ALA A 92 -10.50 -8.78 -4.05
N ALA A 93 -9.42 -8.16 -4.52
CA ALA A 93 -8.05 -8.56 -4.14
C ALA A 93 -7.81 -8.42 -2.63
N VAL A 94 -8.20 -7.30 -2.02
CA VAL A 94 -8.08 -7.08 -0.56
C VAL A 94 -8.82 -8.17 0.21
N LYS A 95 -10.05 -8.49 -0.19
CA LYS A 95 -10.83 -9.57 0.46
C LYS A 95 -10.17 -10.93 0.30
N TYR A 96 -9.58 -11.20 -0.86
CA TYR A 96 -8.87 -12.45 -1.11
C TYR A 96 -7.57 -12.51 -0.29
N PHE A 97 -6.79 -11.43 -0.24
CA PHE A 97 -5.62 -11.30 0.61
C PHE A 97 -5.95 -11.57 2.08
N GLN A 98 -6.96 -10.86 2.62
CA GLN A 98 -7.44 -11.03 4.00
C GLN A 98 -8.00 -12.42 4.29
N HIS A 99 -8.38 -13.20 3.27
CA HIS A 99 -8.78 -14.58 3.48
C HIS A 99 -7.57 -15.46 3.87
N PHE A 100 -6.38 -15.14 3.36
CA PHE A 100 -5.15 -15.91 3.58
C PHE A 100 -4.30 -15.38 4.72
N ASP A 101 -4.33 -14.08 5.00
CA ASP A 101 -3.79 -13.47 6.24
C ASP A 101 -4.63 -13.93 7.45
N LYS A 102 -4.22 -15.05 8.06
CA LYS A 102 -4.96 -15.74 9.13
C LYS A 102 -4.76 -15.08 10.47
N ASP A 103 -3.54 -14.61 10.73
CA ASP A 103 -3.20 -13.94 11.97
C ASP A 103 -3.58 -12.46 11.99
N LYS A 104 -3.98 -11.91 10.84
CA LYS A 104 -4.37 -10.51 10.64
C LYS A 104 -3.20 -9.56 10.89
N SER A 105 -2.01 -10.00 10.53
CA SER A 105 -0.80 -9.18 10.58
C SER A 105 -0.79 -8.07 9.54
N GLY A 106 -1.70 -8.10 8.56
CA GLY A 106 -1.71 -7.15 7.44
C GLY A 106 -0.72 -7.52 6.33
N THR A 107 0.06 -8.58 6.53
CA THR A 107 1.01 -9.13 5.57
C THR A 107 0.72 -10.62 5.35
N ILE A 108 1.21 -11.21 4.25
CA ILE A 108 1.17 -12.65 4.03
C ILE A 108 2.55 -13.23 4.26
N ASP A 109 2.67 -14.12 5.23
CA ASP A 109 3.92 -14.83 5.50
C ASP A 109 4.16 -16.00 4.52
N ALA A 110 5.34 -16.64 4.63
CA ALA A 110 5.69 -17.78 3.75
C ALA A 110 4.75 -19.01 3.89
N ASN A 111 4.07 -19.20 5.01
CA ASN A 111 3.14 -20.30 5.23
C ASN A 111 1.75 -19.99 4.67
N GLU A 112 1.26 -18.79 4.91
CA GLU A 112 0.02 -18.26 4.35
C GLU A 112 0.10 -18.17 2.83
N PHE A 113 1.27 -17.76 2.31
CA PHE A 113 1.54 -17.73 0.89
C PHE A 113 1.39 -19.11 0.24
N LYS A 114 1.90 -20.18 0.88
CA LYS A 114 1.75 -21.54 0.34
C LYS A 114 0.28 -21.94 0.21
N ALA A 115 -0.59 -21.47 1.09
CA ALA A 115 -2.03 -21.72 1.00
C ALA A 115 -2.64 -20.92 -0.16
N LEU A 116 -2.33 -19.62 -0.26
CA LEU A 116 -2.74 -18.76 -1.37
C LEU A 116 -2.30 -19.32 -2.72
N TYR A 117 -1.03 -19.70 -2.85
CA TYR A 117 -0.44 -20.26 -4.05
C TYR A 117 -1.13 -21.55 -4.49
N LYS A 118 -1.41 -22.46 -3.56
CA LYS A 118 -2.16 -23.70 -3.84
C LYS A 118 -3.55 -23.40 -4.35
N ASP A 119 -4.22 -22.39 -3.80
CA ASP A 119 -5.56 -22.01 -4.24
C ASP A 119 -5.55 -21.38 -5.63
N LEU A 120 -4.57 -20.51 -5.93
CA LEU A 120 -4.38 -19.95 -7.26
C LEU A 120 -4.15 -21.05 -8.31
N LEU A 121 -3.30 -22.05 -8.03
CA LEU A 121 -3.08 -23.18 -8.94
C LEU A 121 -4.36 -23.98 -9.20
N LYS A 122 -5.20 -24.18 -8.18
CA LYS A 122 -6.50 -24.87 -8.31
C LYS A 122 -7.47 -24.08 -9.17
N ASN A 123 -7.44 -22.75 -9.08
CA ASN A 123 -8.27 -21.85 -9.88
C ASN A 123 -7.70 -21.61 -11.29
N GLY A 124 -6.69 -22.38 -11.71
CA GLY A 124 -6.21 -22.40 -13.09
C GLY A 124 -5.06 -21.42 -13.39
N PHE A 125 -4.59 -20.68 -12.39
CA PHE A 125 -3.41 -19.84 -12.57
C PHE A 125 -2.16 -20.71 -12.85
N ARG A 126 -1.27 -20.18 -13.70
CA ARG A 126 0.00 -20.83 -14.07
C ARG A 126 1.15 -19.94 -13.62
N ILE A 127 1.36 -19.98 -12.32
CA ILE A 127 2.44 -19.29 -11.62
C ILE A 127 3.55 -20.34 -11.48
N GLY A 128 4.82 -19.97 -11.76
CA GLY A 128 5.95 -20.89 -11.94
C GLY A 128 6.22 -21.88 -10.79
N THR A 129 7.34 -21.77 -10.10
CA THR A 129 7.50 -22.44 -8.79
C THR A 129 7.03 -21.53 -7.67
N VAL A 130 6.75 -22.08 -6.49
CA VAL A 130 6.34 -21.28 -5.33
C VAL A 130 7.46 -20.32 -4.92
N GLU A 131 8.71 -20.72 -5.09
CA GLU A 131 9.89 -19.89 -4.81
C GLU A 131 10.01 -18.73 -5.81
N GLN A 132 9.74 -18.99 -7.10
CA GLN A 132 9.72 -17.94 -8.13
C GLN A 132 8.57 -16.95 -7.90
N ALA A 133 7.40 -17.46 -7.50
CA ALA A 133 6.24 -16.64 -7.18
C ALA A 133 6.53 -15.78 -5.94
N LEU A 134 7.09 -16.35 -4.88
CA LEU A 134 7.54 -15.61 -3.70
C LEU A 134 8.55 -14.52 -4.06
N SER A 135 9.59 -14.85 -4.82
CA SER A 135 10.61 -13.87 -5.21
C SER A 135 10.12 -12.76 -6.13
N THR A 136 8.97 -12.94 -6.78
CA THR A 136 8.35 -11.91 -7.61
C THR A 136 7.31 -11.08 -6.85
N LEU A 137 6.73 -11.63 -5.79
CA LEU A 137 5.78 -10.96 -4.92
C LEU A 137 6.51 -10.13 -3.86
N ASP A 138 7.45 -10.73 -3.14
CA ASP A 138 8.32 -10.05 -2.16
C ASP A 138 9.39 -9.24 -2.91
N SER A 139 9.00 -8.04 -3.35
CA SER A 139 9.83 -7.16 -4.18
C SER A 139 10.83 -6.39 -3.34
N ASN A 140 10.50 -6.10 -2.07
CA ASN A 140 11.39 -5.41 -1.15
C ASN A 140 12.35 -6.38 -0.42
N GLY A 141 12.09 -7.69 -0.46
CA GLY A 141 12.92 -8.74 0.13
C GLY A 141 12.82 -8.85 1.64
N ASP A 142 11.71 -8.39 2.24
CA ASP A 142 11.51 -8.40 3.70
C ASP A 142 10.99 -9.74 4.25
N GLY A 143 10.72 -10.70 3.36
CA GLY A 143 10.25 -12.05 3.68
C GLY A 143 8.75 -12.15 3.93
N HIS A 144 8.00 -11.06 3.75
CA HIS A 144 6.56 -10.96 3.83
C HIS A 144 6.03 -10.43 2.51
N VAL A 145 4.74 -10.67 2.23
CA VAL A 145 4.07 -10.08 1.07
C VAL A 145 3.06 -9.08 1.58
N SER A 146 3.35 -7.80 1.40
CA SER A 146 2.41 -6.71 1.71
C SER A 146 1.21 -6.72 0.73
N LEU A 147 0.11 -6.08 1.11
CA LEU A 147 -1.04 -5.93 0.21
C LEU A 147 -0.64 -5.22 -1.09
N ARG A 148 0.24 -4.21 -0.99
CA ARG A 148 0.73 -3.45 -2.14
C ARG A 148 1.46 -4.35 -3.13
N GLU A 149 2.40 -5.15 -2.65
CA GLU A 149 3.14 -6.12 -3.47
C GLU A 149 2.22 -7.15 -4.12
N TYR A 150 1.23 -7.65 -3.37
CA TYR A 150 0.23 -8.56 -3.91
C TYR A 150 -0.60 -7.91 -5.03
N VAL A 151 -1.07 -6.68 -4.85
CA VAL A 151 -1.83 -5.94 -5.87
C VAL A 151 -0.96 -5.63 -7.09
N ASP A 152 0.27 -5.15 -6.89
CA ASP A 152 1.22 -4.86 -7.96
C ASP A 152 1.50 -6.13 -8.80
N TRP A 153 1.64 -7.28 -8.14
CA TRP A 153 1.76 -8.57 -8.82
C TRP A 153 0.50 -8.95 -9.61
N LEU A 154 -0.70 -8.78 -9.05
CA LEU A 154 -1.96 -9.04 -9.75
C LEU A 154 -2.11 -8.18 -11.01
N VAL A 155 -1.66 -6.93 -10.96
CA VAL A 155 -1.61 -6.05 -12.14
C VAL A 155 -0.58 -6.56 -13.15
N ALA A 156 0.63 -6.92 -12.71
CA ALA A 156 1.69 -7.39 -13.58
C ALA A 156 1.32 -8.68 -14.34
N VAL A 157 0.57 -9.59 -13.71
CA VAL A 157 0.07 -10.81 -14.36
C VAL A 157 -1.24 -10.60 -15.14
N GLY A 158 -1.78 -9.38 -15.17
CA GLY A 158 -2.99 -9.01 -15.91
C GLY A 158 -4.29 -9.54 -15.29
N SER A 159 -4.28 -9.89 -14.00
CA SER A 159 -5.49 -10.33 -13.27
C SER A 159 -6.37 -9.15 -12.87
N ILE A 160 -5.76 -7.98 -12.66
CA ILE A 160 -6.44 -6.72 -12.39
C ILE A 160 -5.86 -5.68 -13.34
N VAL A 161 -6.72 -4.78 -13.84
CA VAL A 161 -6.30 -3.63 -14.63
C VAL A 161 -6.48 -2.39 -13.76
N LEU A 162 -5.36 -1.74 -13.43
CA LEU A 162 -5.34 -0.38 -12.90
C LEU A 162 -4.89 0.54 -14.02
N LYS A 163 -5.72 1.52 -14.36
CA LYS A 163 -5.44 2.48 -15.43
C LYS A 163 -4.33 3.41 -14.94
N GLU A 164 -3.21 3.41 -15.66
CA GLU A 164 -2.25 4.50 -15.53
C GLU A 164 -2.94 5.79 -16.01
N LYS A 165 -3.32 6.66 -15.06
CA LYS A 165 -3.78 8.00 -15.43
C LYS A 165 -2.58 8.77 -15.98
N PRO A 166 -2.71 9.45 -17.13
CA PRO A 166 -1.64 10.29 -17.63
C PRO A 166 -1.30 11.33 -16.55
N ALA A 167 0.00 11.56 -16.32
CA ALA A 167 0.43 12.69 -15.51
C ALA A 167 -0.10 13.98 -16.18
N GLU A 168 -0.98 14.70 -15.48
CA GLU A 168 -1.43 16.05 -15.89
C GLU A 168 -0.30 17.07 -15.77
#